data_AF-A0A9D9KXX7-F1
#
_entry.id   AF-A0A9D9KXX7-F1
#
_cell.length_a   1.000
_cell.length_b   1.000
_cell.length_c   1.000
_cell.angle_alpha   90.00
_cell.angle_beta   90.00
_cell.angle_gamma   90.00
#
_symmetry.space_group_name_H-M   'P 1'
#
loop_
_entity.id
_entity.type
_entity.pdbx_description
1 polymer ?
#
loop_
_entity_poly.entity_id
_entity_poly.type
_entity_poly.pdbx_seq_one_letter_code
_entity_poly.pdbx_strand_id
1 'polypeptide(L)'
;MKKHSLRKKITILTVFTLLACTGADTASAEPDTSTEEGQRAVSIMEKLSERGQPGDINGDGVINVFDLMRYKNSLIEEKGFYSTGESAIDVNGDGLVDGVDITAVKSDILKQSKIWAYKSVPKMDGSTSAIPLEAGFKSKMLGVPYSDAKLLVEHHKTHESFSMLLSGENDMIFTVPISEDQQKMADEAGVKLNFVPVAKEGFVFVVNKNNPVDSLTSEQIRDIYSGKITNWKEVGGNDAKIIPYQRNK
;
A
#
# COMPACT_ATOMS: atom_id res chain seq x y z
N MET A 1 22.86 18.25 -41.42
CA MET A 1 22.80 17.32 -40.26
C MET A 1 22.32 18.09 -39.03
N LYS A 2 21.07 17.88 -38.57
CA LYS A 2 20.51 18.60 -37.41
C LYS A 2 21.00 17.94 -36.11
N LYS A 3 21.92 18.61 -35.40
CA LYS A 3 22.30 18.25 -34.01
C LYS A 3 21.06 18.32 -33.12
N HIS A 4 20.52 17.17 -32.73
CA HIS A 4 19.41 17.10 -31.78
C HIS A 4 19.95 17.31 -30.36
N SER A 5 19.82 18.52 -29.85
CA SER A 5 19.97 18.80 -28.41
C SER A 5 18.84 18.07 -27.66
N LEU A 6 19.22 17.14 -26.79
CA LEU A 6 18.30 16.36 -25.99
C LEU A 6 17.78 17.19 -24.82
N ARG A 7 16.66 17.90 -25.02
CA ARG A 7 15.80 18.25 -23.88
C ARG A 7 15.14 16.97 -23.38
N LYS A 8 15.50 16.53 -22.17
CA LYS A 8 14.87 15.47 -21.35
C LYS A 8 14.34 14.26 -22.17
N LYS A 9 15.22 13.36 -22.63
CA LYS A 9 14.78 11.99 -22.95
C LYS A 9 14.59 11.23 -21.64
N ILE A 10 13.38 11.28 -21.12
CA ILE A 10 12.92 10.41 -20.03
C ILE A 10 12.73 9.03 -20.67
N THR A 11 13.51 8.03 -20.26
CA THR A 11 13.19 6.64 -20.56
C THR A 11 11.97 6.28 -19.71
N ILE A 12 10.88 5.95 -20.38
CA ILE A 12 9.62 5.56 -19.75
C ILE A 12 9.68 4.05 -19.51
N LEU A 13 9.83 3.63 -18.26
CA LEU A 13 9.55 2.25 -17.87
C LEU A 13 8.06 2.16 -17.52
N THR A 14 7.37 1.12 -17.97
CA THR A 14 5.97 0.92 -17.58
C THR A 14 5.95 0.07 -16.33
N VAL A 15 5.37 0.58 -15.25
CA VAL A 15 5.08 -0.20 -14.06
C VAL A 15 3.79 -0.96 -14.32
N PHE A 16 3.86 -2.27 -14.12
CA PHE A 16 2.75 -3.19 -14.17
C PHE A 16 2.37 -3.60 -12.76
N THR A 17 1.08 -3.79 -12.55
CA THR A 17 0.58 -4.67 -11.51
C THR A 17 0.51 -6.08 -12.08
N LEU A 18 1.13 -7.06 -11.40
CA LEU A 18 0.92 -8.47 -11.70
C LEU A 18 -0.05 -9.09 -10.70
N LEU A 19 -1.03 -9.85 -11.19
CA LEU A 19 -1.89 -10.73 -10.40
C LEU A 19 -1.60 -12.20 -10.75
N ALA A 20 -1.53 -13.06 -9.75
CA ALA A 20 -1.54 -14.51 -9.92
C ALA A 20 -2.99 -15.02 -9.85
N CYS A 21 -3.45 -15.76 -10.86
CA CYS A 21 -4.72 -16.46 -10.79
C CYS A 21 -4.48 -17.90 -10.30
N THR A 22 -4.62 -18.16 -9.01
CA THR A 22 -4.70 -19.52 -8.46
C THR A 22 -6.01 -19.68 -7.68
N GLY A 23 -6.68 -20.82 -7.85
CA GLY A 23 -7.82 -21.19 -7.01
C GLY A 23 -7.30 -21.78 -5.71
N ALA A 24 -7.07 -20.95 -4.70
CA ALA A 24 -6.72 -21.41 -3.36
C ALA A 24 -7.25 -20.43 -2.31
N ASP A 25 -7.96 -20.98 -1.32
CA ASP A 25 -8.42 -20.26 -0.13
C ASP A 25 -7.23 -19.58 0.57
N THR A 26 -7.35 -18.27 0.78
CA THR A 26 -6.34 -17.45 1.44
C THR A 26 -6.17 -17.89 2.89
N ALA A 27 -5.07 -18.58 3.20
CA ALA A 27 -4.65 -18.80 4.58
C ALA A 27 -4.19 -17.47 5.19
N SER A 28 -4.86 -17.04 6.27
CA SER A 28 -4.47 -15.89 7.07
C SER A 28 -3.14 -16.17 7.76
N ALA A 29 -2.13 -15.33 7.55
CA ALA A 29 -0.93 -15.36 8.37
C ALA A 29 -1.28 -14.86 9.78
N GLU A 30 -1.08 -15.70 10.79
CA GLU A 30 -1.24 -15.33 12.19
C GLU A 30 -0.06 -14.45 12.65
N PRO A 31 -0.29 -13.46 13.53
CA PRO A 31 0.77 -12.60 14.04
C PRO A 31 1.82 -13.39 14.84
N ASP A 32 3.10 -13.07 14.66
CA ASP A 32 4.22 -13.72 15.35
C ASP A 32 4.25 -13.37 16.85
N THR A 33 3.69 -14.25 17.67
CA THR A 33 3.57 -14.10 19.12
C THR A 33 4.90 -14.19 19.87
N SER A 34 6.02 -14.45 19.18
CA SER A 34 7.36 -14.45 19.77
C SER A 34 7.93 -13.03 19.97
N THR A 35 7.31 -12.02 19.39
CA THR A 35 7.71 -10.61 19.49
C THR A 35 6.78 -9.80 20.41
N GLU A 36 7.30 -8.76 21.08
CA GLU A 36 6.46 -7.83 21.87
C GLU A 36 5.38 -7.16 21.01
N GLU A 37 5.67 -6.90 19.73
CA GLU A 37 4.73 -6.32 18.77
C GLU A 37 3.61 -7.29 18.41
N GLY A 38 3.92 -8.57 18.20
CA GLY A 38 2.92 -9.62 17.95
C GLY A 38 2.05 -9.94 19.18
N GLN A 39 2.64 -9.95 20.38
CA GLN A 39 1.87 -10.10 21.63
C GLN A 39 0.93 -8.91 21.87
N ARG A 40 1.36 -7.70 21.49
CA ARG A 40 0.52 -6.50 21.56
C ARG A 40 -0.62 -6.55 20.53
N ALA A 41 -0.37 -7.07 19.33
CA ALA A 41 -1.40 -7.29 18.31
C ALA A 41 -2.46 -8.31 18.76
N VAL A 42 -2.04 -9.43 19.37
CA VAL A 42 -2.96 -10.45 19.92
C VAL A 42 -3.75 -9.91 21.12
N SER A 43 -3.12 -9.18 22.04
CA SER A 43 -3.81 -8.57 23.19
C SER A 43 -4.86 -7.54 22.77
N ILE A 44 -4.62 -6.80 21.68
CA ILE A 44 -5.61 -5.90 21.09
C ILE A 44 -6.77 -6.70 20.49
N MET A 45 -6.49 -7.85 19.85
CA MET A 45 -7.51 -8.71 19.25
C MET A 45 -8.37 -9.46 20.29
N GLU A 46 -7.77 -9.96 21.39
CA GLU A 46 -8.50 -10.62 22.49
C GLU A 46 -9.37 -9.63 23.29
N LYS A 47 -8.87 -8.41 23.54
CA LYS A 47 -9.66 -7.36 24.23
C LYS A 47 -10.87 -6.88 23.43
N LEU A 48 -10.95 -7.21 22.14
CA LEU A 48 -12.11 -6.95 21.29
C LEU A 48 -13.17 -8.08 21.35
N SER A 49 -12.90 -9.16 22.08
CA SER A 49 -13.71 -10.39 22.08
C SER A 49 -14.60 -10.58 23.33
N GLU A 50 -14.43 -9.79 24.40
CA GLU A 50 -15.18 -9.99 25.64
C GLU A 50 -15.94 -8.71 26.05
N ARG A 51 -17.28 -8.85 26.19
CA ARG A 51 -18.35 -7.82 26.28
C ARG A 51 -18.79 -7.30 24.92
N GLY A 52 -20.12 -7.26 24.71
CA GLY A 52 -20.75 -6.77 23.47
C GLY A 52 -20.05 -5.50 23.00
N GLN A 53 -19.55 -5.53 21.77
CA GLN A 53 -18.70 -4.45 21.28
C GLN A 53 -19.50 -3.14 21.30
N PRO A 54 -18.98 -2.04 21.86
CA PRO A 54 -19.64 -0.74 21.77
C PRO A 54 -20.05 -0.45 20.33
N GLY A 55 -21.36 -0.25 20.09
CA GLY A 55 -21.94 -0.06 18.75
C GLY A 55 -22.64 -1.29 18.14
N ASP A 56 -22.51 -2.49 18.74
CA ASP A 56 -23.32 -3.69 18.42
C ASP A 56 -24.63 -3.63 19.21
N ILE A 57 -25.63 -2.98 18.60
CA ILE A 57 -26.89 -2.62 19.26
C ILE A 57 -27.89 -3.77 19.17
N ASN A 58 -27.83 -4.56 18.10
CA ASN A 58 -28.74 -5.68 17.91
C ASN A 58 -28.26 -6.96 18.61
N GLY A 59 -27.02 -6.99 19.12
CA GLY A 59 -26.44 -8.09 19.88
C GLY A 59 -26.07 -9.30 19.02
N ASP A 60 -25.85 -9.10 17.72
CA ASP A 60 -25.48 -10.16 16.77
C ASP A 60 -23.96 -10.41 16.69
N GLY A 61 -23.16 -9.59 17.39
CA GLY A 61 -21.71 -9.65 17.42
C GLY A 61 -21.03 -8.92 16.26
N VAL A 62 -21.76 -8.20 15.40
CA VAL A 62 -21.25 -7.57 14.18
C VAL A 62 -21.74 -6.14 14.03
N ILE A 63 -20.87 -5.15 14.23
CA ILE A 63 -21.23 -3.73 14.07
C ILE A 63 -21.34 -3.35 12.59
N ASN A 64 -22.56 -3.05 12.14
CA ASN A 64 -22.87 -2.72 10.76
C ASN A 64 -24.12 -1.83 10.61
N VAL A 65 -24.62 -1.65 9.38
CA VAL A 65 -25.77 -0.78 9.09
C VAL A 65 -27.07 -1.23 9.80
N PHE A 66 -27.19 -2.51 10.14
CA PHE A 66 -28.34 -3.06 10.86
C PHE A 66 -28.40 -2.58 12.33
N ASP A 67 -27.26 -2.28 12.97
CA ASP A 67 -27.22 -1.64 14.29
C ASP A 67 -27.78 -0.22 14.25
N LEU A 68 -27.42 0.53 13.20
CA LEU A 68 -27.96 1.88 12.98
C LEU A 68 -29.47 1.85 12.73
N MET A 69 -29.95 0.82 12.02
CA MET A 69 -31.39 0.61 11.79
C MET A 69 -32.12 0.21 13.07
N ARG A 70 -31.50 -0.64 13.90
CA ARG A 70 -32.03 -1.01 15.23
C ARG A 70 -32.16 0.22 16.12
N TYR A 71 -31.13 1.05 16.17
CA TYR A 71 -31.11 2.32 16.90
C TYR A 71 -32.21 3.29 16.40
N LYS A 72 -32.34 3.45 15.07
CA LYS A 72 -33.38 4.33 14.51
C LYS A 72 -34.79 3.83 14.84
N ASN A 73 -35.00 2.51 14.81
CA ASN A 73 -36.30 1.91 15.11
C ASN A 73 -36.63 2.04 16.61
N SER A 74 -35.67 1.88 17.53
CA SER A 74 -35.90 2.10 18.96
C SER A 74 -36.28 3.55 19.26
N LEU A 75 -35.65 4.53 18.60
CA LEU A 75 -36.06 5.95 18.71
C LEU A 75 -37.48 6.23 18.21
N ILE A 76 -37.96 5.48 17.22
CA ILE A 76 -39.31 5.65 16.65
C ILE A 76 -40.36 4.98 17.53
N GLU A 77 -40.02 3.83 18.14
CA GLU A 77 -40.87 3.09 19.07
C GLU A 77 -40.97 3.78 20.44
N GLU A 78 -39.90 4.44 20.91
CA GLU A 78 -39.85 5.23 22.15
C GLU A 78 -40.18 6.72 21.93
N LYS A 79 -41.41 7.05 21.50
CA LYS A 79 -41.92 8.44 21.58
C LYS A 79 -42.18 8.89 23.03
N GLY A 80 -41.16 8.81 23.88
CA GLY A 80 -41.13 9.29 25.26
C GLY A 80 -39.67 9.46 25.69
N PHE A 81 -39.22 10.71 25.77
CA PHE A 81 -37.84 11.09 26.06
C PHE A 81 -37.33 10.59 27.44
N TYR A 82 -36.03 10.23 27.46
CA TYR A 82 -35.16 9.94 28.61
C TYR A 82 -35.52 8.72 29.49
N SER A 83 -35.09 7.53 29.06
CA SER A 83 -34.92 6.38 29.95
C SER A 83 -33.57 6.47 30.66
N THR A 84 -33.57 6.70 31.97
CA THR A 84 -32.37 6.58 32.82
C THR A 84 -32.05 5.10 33.08
N GLY A 85 -31.08 4.56 32.36
CA GLY A 85 -30.54 3.21 32.59
C GLY A 85 -29.64 2.77 31.44
N GLU A 86 -28.67 1.89 31.75
CA GLU A 86 -27.76 1.24 30.78
C GLU A 86 -28.59 0.54 29.68
N SER A 87 -28.88 1.28 28.62
CA SER A 87 -29.57 0.76 27.45
C SER A 87 -28.51 0.49 26.39
N ALA A 88 -28.62 -0.63 25.67
CA ALA A 88 -27.66 -0.99 24.61
C ALA A 88 -27.55 0.07 23.48
N ILE A 89 -28.46 1.05 23.47
CA ILE A 89 -28.46 2.18 22.54
C ILE A 89 -27.75 3.44 23.08
N ASP A 90 -27.46 3.54 24.38
CA ASP A 90 -26.56 4.56 24.96
C ASP A 90 -25.13 4.06 24.75
N VAL A 91 -24.58 4.39 23.59
CA VAL A 91 -23.29 3.86 23.12
C VAL A 91 -22.13 4.66 23.69
N ASN A 92 -22.35 5.93 24.01
CA ASN A 92 -21.32 6.80 24.57
C ASN A 92 -21.25 6.74 26.12
N GLY A 93 -22.25 6.14 26.78
CA GLY A 93 -22.32 5.94 28.22
C GLY A 93 -22.59 7.20 29.03
N ASP A 94 -23.17 8.24 28.43
CA ASP A 94 -23.48 9.51 29.10
C ASP A 94 -24.86 9.52 29.78
N GLY A 95 -25.63 8.43 29.65
CA GLY A 95 -26.94 8.27 30.24
C GLY A 95 -28.07 8.92 29.44
N LEU A 96 -27.77 9.49 28.27
CA LEU A 96 -28.73 10.07 27.33
C LEU A 96 -28.69 9.30 26.02
N VAL A 97 -29.84 9.15 25.36
CA VAL A 97 -29.92 8.55 24.02
C VAL A 97 -30.20 9.66 23.01
N ASP A 98 -29.18 10.08 22.27
CA ASP A 98 -29.27 11.22 21.36
C ASP A 98 -28.39 11.14 20.08
N GLY A 99 -28.25 12.26 19.37
CA GLY A 99 -27.45 12.32 18.14
C GLY A 99 -25.97 11.97 18.32
N VAL A 100 -25.45 12.00 19.54
CA VAL A 100 -24.08 11.62 19.88
C VAL A 100 -23.91 10.10 19.82
N ASP A 101 -24.90 9.31 20.25
CA ASP A 101 -24.87 7.84 20.10
C ASP A 101 -24.91 7.41 18.64
N ILE A 102 -25.73 8.06 17.82
CA ILE A 102 -25.75 7.83 16.36
C ILE A 102 -24.36 8.07 15.78
N THR A 103 -23.67 9.08 16.28
CA THR A 103 -22.32 9.43 15.83
C THR A 103 -21.30 8.39 16.28
N ALA A 104 -21.43 7.88 17.51
CA ALA A 104 -20.60 6.79 18.04
C ALA A 104 -20.78 5.50 17.22
N VAL A 105 -22.02 5.04 17.01
CA VAL A 105 -22.33 3.85 16.17
C VAL A 105 -21.79 4.00 14.76
N LYS A 106 -21.98 5.16 14.12
CA LYS A 106 -21.41 5.43 12.79
C LYS A 106 -19.88 5.37 12.79
N SER A 107 -19.25 5.90 13.84
CA SER A 107 -17.79 5.84 13.99
C SER A 107 -17.31 4.40 14.13
N ASP A 108 -18.01 3.56 14.89
CA ASP A 108 -17.66 2.15 15.07
C ASP A 108 -17.90 1.34 13.79
N ILE A 109 -19.01 1.55 13.08
CA ILE A 109 -19.22 0.98 11.74
C ILE A 109 -18.09 1.39 10.79
N LEU A 110 -17.71 2.67 10.77
CA LEU A 110 -16.61 3.16 9.94
C LEU A 110 -15.28 2.52 10.32
N LYS A 111 -14.99 2.38 11.62
CA LYS A 111 -13.78 1.74 12.12
C LYS A 111 -13.72 0.26 11.74
N GLN A 112 -14.82 -0.48 11.94
CA GLN A 112 -14.90 -1.89 11.55
C GLN A 112 -14.81 -2.06 10.04
N SER A 113 -15.47 -1.21 9.26
CA SER A 113 -15.35 -1.23 7.80
C SER A 113 -13.91 -0.98 7.33
N LYS A 114 -13.14 -0.13 8.02
CA LYS A 114 -11.72 0.09 7.75
C LYS A 114 -10.85 -1.13 8.11
N ILE A 115 -11.16 -1.82 9.22
CA ILE A 115 -10.48 -3.05 9.63
C ILE A 115 -10.77 -4.19 8.64
N TRP A 116 -12.04 -4.34 8.26
CA TRP A 116 -12.43 -5.29 7.22
C TRP A 116 -11.72 -4.94 5.90
N ALA A 117 -11.76 -3.68 5.47
CA ALA A 117 -11.05 -3.23 4.28
C ALA A 117 -9.54 -3.52 4.39
N TYR A 118 -8.93 -3.38 5.57
CA TYR A 118 -7.53 -3.75 5.79
C TYR A 118 -7.26 -5.25 5.65
N LYS A 119 -8.15 -6.10 6.17
CA LYS A 119 -8.04 -7.57 6.00
C LYS A 119 -8.42 -8.05 4.60
N SER A 120 -9.18 -7.24 3.86
CA SER A 120 -9.72 -7.58 2.54
C SER A 120 -9.01 -6.88 1.38
N VAL A 121 -8.07 -5.96 1.64
CA VAL A 121 -7.19 -5.45 0.58
C VAL A 121 -6.25 -6.57 0.14
N PRO A 122 -5.96 -6.68 -1.17
CA PRO A 122 -4.97 -7.62 -1.67
C PRO A 122 -3.62 -7.42 -0.96
N LYS A 123 -2.94 -8.51 -0.63
CA LYS A 123 -1.53 -8.48 -0.22
C LYS A 123 -0.69 -7.97 -1.39
N MET A 124 0.09 -6.94 -1.12
CA MET A 124 0.80 -6.14 -2.10
C MET A 124 2.28 -6.03 -1.72
N ASP A 125 3.14 -6.10 -2.72
CA ASP A 125 4.59 -5.91 -2.60
C ASP A 125 5.15 -5.40 -3.95
N GLY A 126 6.45 -5.25 -4.12
CA GLY A 126 7.07 -5.10 -5.42
C GLY A 126 8.44 -4.43 -5.44
N SER A 127 8.60 -3.48 -6.35
CA SER A 127 9.85 -2.77 -6.59
C SER A 127 10.00 -1.54 -5.69
N THR A 128 11.23 -1.18 -5.31
CA THR A 128 11.45 -0.11 -4.30
C THR A 128 10.97 1.24 -4.80
N SER A 129 11.03 1.46 -6.11
CA SER A 129 10.47 2.64 -6.76
C SER A 129 8.95 2.72 -6.68
N ALA A 130 8.26 1.60 -6.44
CA ALA A 130 6.80 1.51 -6.38
C ALA A 130 6.23 1.68 -4.96
N ILE A 131 7.05 1.76 -3.91
CA ILE A 131 6.59 2.03 -2.53
C ILE A 131 5.61 3.22 -2.44
N PRO A 132 5.87 4.37 -3.09
CA PRO A 132 4.93 5.49 -3.06
C PRO A 132 3.60 5.19 -3.75
N LEU A 133 3.62 4.36 -4.81
CA LEU A 133 2.42 3.96 -5.53
C LEU A 133 1.56 3.02 -4.67
N GLU A 134 2.18 2.04 -4.02
CA GLU A 134 1.51 1.11 -3.10
C GLU A 134 0.89 1.87 -1.91
N ALA A 135 1.64 2.78 -1.29
CA ALA A 135 1.12 3.63 -0.21
C ALA A 135 -0.09 4.47 -0.67
N GLY A 136 -0.04 5.01 -1.89
CA GLY A 136 -1.16 5.73 -2.50
C GLY A 136 -2.39 4.85 -2.72
N PHE A 137 -2.18 3.62 -3.20
CA PHE A 137 -3.24 2.65 -3.39
C PHE A 137 -3.89 2.24 -2.06
N LYS A 138 -3.09 1.86 -1.06
CA LYS A 138 -3.53 1.53 0.31
C LYS A 138 -4.28 2.70 0.95
N SER A 139 -3.78 3.94 0.80
CA SER A 139 -4.46 5.14 1.31
C SER A 139 -5.87 5.30 0.74
N LYS A 140 -6.05 5.05 -0.58
CA LYS A 140 -7.36 5.17 -1.23
C LYS A 140 -8.30 4.03 -0.90
N MET A 141 -7.80 2.80 -0.83
CA MET A 141 -8.63 1.64 -0.47
C MET A 141 -9.10 1.68 0.98
N LEU A 142 -8.23 2.11 1.91
CA LEU A 142 -8.52 2.11 3.34
C LEU A 142 -9.15 3.42 3.85
N GLY A 143 -9.17 4.47 3.02
CA GLY A 143 -9.67 5.79 3.43
C GLY A 143 -8.84 6.42 4.55
N VAL A 144 -7.52 6.21 4.53
CA VAL A 144 -6.56 6.71 5.53
C VAL A 144 -5.57 7.70 4.91
N PRO A 145 -4.96 8.61 5.70
CA PRO A 145 -3.89 9.47 5.22
C PRO A 145 -2.75 8.70 4.56
N TYR A 146 -2.09 9.32 3.59
CA TYR A 146 -0.92 8.72 2.91
C TYR A 146 0.22 8.41 3.89
N SER A 147 0.43 9.25 4.91
CA SER A 147 1.41 9.02 5.97
C SER A 147 1.21 7.68 6.67
N ASP A 148 -0.06 7.36 6.93
CA ASP A 148 -0.45 6.19 7.71
C ASP A 148 -0.40 4.95 6.81
N ALA A 149 -0.89 5.07 5.57
CA ALA A 149 -0.79 4.00 4.57
C ALA A 149 0.66 3.62 4.27
N LYS A 150 1.59 4.57 4.30
CA LYS A 150 3.02 4.31 4.07
C LYS A 150 3.63 3.43 5.16
N LEU A 151 3.15 3.50 6.40
CA LEU A 151 3.61 2.63 7.50
C LEU A 151 3.13 1.18 7.33
N LEU A 152 2.11 0.97 6.49
CA LEU A 152 1.53 -0.33 6.19
C LEU A 152 2.12 -0.95 4.91
N VAL A 153 3.12 -0.33 4.29
CA VAL A 153 3.79 -0.88 3.09
C VAL A 153 4.84 -1.90 3.51
N GLU A 154 4.71 -3.11 2.97
CA GLU A 154 5.69 -4.18 3.08
C GLU A 154 6.41 -4.27 1.74
N HIS A 155 7.73 -4.48 1.76
CA HIS A 155 8.51 -4.41 0.53
C HIS A 155 9.78 -5.27 0.55
N HIS A 156 9.84 -6.25 -0.35
CA HIS A 156 10.92 -7.24 -0.43
C HIS A 156 11.80 -7.14 -1.69
N LYS A 157 11.56 -6.14 -2.55
CA LYS A 157 12.25 -5.93 -3.85
C LYS A 157 11.80 -6.95 -4.89
N THR A 158 11.94 -6.55 -6.15
CA THR A 158 11.40 -7.20 -7.35
C THR A 158 11.54 -8.72 -7.41
N HIS A 159 12.70 -9.27 -7.04
CA HIS A 159 12.93 -10.72 -7.16
C HIS A 159 12.16 -11.51 -6.10
N GLU A 160 12.24 -11.10 -4.84
CA GLU A 160 11.58 -11.75 -3.72
C GLU A 160 10.07 -11.58 -3.81
N SER A 161 9.59 -10.38 -4.12
CA SER A 161 8.15 -10.13 -4.34
C SER A 161 7.58 -11.01 -5.46
N PHE A 162 8.36 -11.30 -6.51
CA PHE A 162 7.94 -12.20 -7.59
C PHE A 162 7.82 -13.64 -7.11
N SER A 163 8.77 -14.14 -6.31
CA SER A 163 8.66 -15.47 -5.70
C SER A 163 7.44 -15.58 -4.79
N MET A 164 7.16 -14.55 -3.97
CA MET A 164 5.98 -14.49 -3.10
C MET A 164 4.66 -14.43 -3.89
N LEU A 165 4.67 -13.82 -5.07
CA LEU A 165 3.52 -13.85 -5.99
C LEU A 165 3.26 -15.28 -6.50
N LEU A 166 4.32 -16.01 -6.87
CA LEU A 166 4.19 -17.38 -7.37
C LEU A 166 3.77 -18.37 -6.27
N SER A 167 4.17 -18.15 -5.02
CA SER A 167 3.77 -18.98 -3.87
C SER A 167 2.35 -18.69 -3.36
N GLY A 168 1.74 -17.57 -3.78
CA GLY A 168 0.43 -17.12 -3.29
C GLY A 168 0.49 -16.37 -1.95
N GLU A 169 1.69 -16.03 -1.47
CA GLU A 169 1.86 -15.16 -0.30
C GLU A 169 1.43 -13.73 -0.60
N ASN A 170 1.67 -13.26 -1.82
CA ASN A 170 1.18 -11.99 -2.34
C ASN A 170 0.11 -12.21 -3.40
N ASP A 171 -0.97 -11.44 -3.32
CA ASP A 171 -2.04 -11.44 -4.34
C ASP A 171 -1.60 -10.66 -5.58
N MET A 172 -0.81 -9.60 -5.37
CA MET A 172 -0.34 -8.75 -6.45
C MET A 172 1.01 -8.08 -6.15
N ILE A 173 1.74 -7.74 -7.21
CA ILE A 173 2.99 -6.96 -7.09
C ILE A 173 3.05 -5.77 -8.05
N PHE A 174 3.70 -4.70 -7.62
CA PHE A 174 4.06 -3.56 -8.46
C PHE A 174 5.49 -3.71 -8.99
N THR A 175 5.64 -3.97 -10.29
CA THR A 175 6.96 -4.23 -10.88
C THR A 175 7.12 -3.62 -12.27
N VAL A 176 8.38 -3.51 -12.70
CA VAL A 176 8.74 -3.34 -14.10
C VAL A 176 8.47 -4.63 -14.89
N PRO A 177 8.53 -4.61 -16.23
CA PRO A 177 8.39 -5.83 -17.03
C PRO A 177 9.31 -6.94 -16.53
N ILE A 178 8.78 -8.15 -16.42
CA ILE A 178 9.53 -9.31 -15.95
C ILE A 178 10.51 -9.80 -17.03
N SER A 179 11.56 -10.50 -16.62
CA SER A 179 12.49 -11.15 -17.54
C SER A 179 11.91 -12.42 -18.16
N GLU A 180 12.54 -12.93 -19.21
CA GLU A 180 12.22 -14.26 -19.79
C GLU A 180 12.38 -15.37 -18.74
N ASP A 181 13.40 -15.29 -17.88
CA ASP A 181 13.62 -16.25 -16.79
C ASP A 181 12.46 -16.23 -15.78
N GLN A 182 11.97 -15.05 -15.42
CA GLN A 182 10.81 -14.90 -14.53
C GLN A 182 9.53 -15.45 -15.19
N GLN A 183 9.34 -15.23 -16.49
CA GLN A 183 8.22 -15.81 -17.21
C GLN A 183 8.29 -17.35 -17.18
N LYS A 184 9.49 -17.91 -17.40
CA LYS A 184 9.70 -19.36 -17.32
C LYS A 184 9.40 -19.92 -15.93
N MET A 185 9.81 -19.22 -14.86
CA MET A 185 9.49 -19.61 -13.48
C MET A 185 7.97 -19.65 -13.24
N ALA A 186 7.21 -18.70 -13.78
CA ALA A 186 5.76 -18.68 -13.65
C ALA A 186 5.10 -19.85 -14.41
N ASP A 187 5.60 -20.14 -15.62
CA ASP A 187 5.12 -21.26 -16.42
C ASP A 187 5.40 -22.61 -15.74
N GLU A 188 6.61 -22.77 -15.18
CA GLU A 188 7.01 -23.95 -14.39
C GLU A 188 6.18 -24.10 -13.11
N ALA A 189 5.79 -23.00 -12.47
CA ALA A 189 4.90 -22.98 -11.32
C ALA A 189 3.41 -23.18 -11.70
N GLY A 190 3.07 -23.20 -13.00
CA GLY A 190 1.68 -23.28 -13.47
C GLY A 190 0.84 -22.04 -13.14
N VAL A 191 1.48 -20.91 -12.85
CA VAL A 191 0.81 -19.66 -12.47
C VAL A 191 0.62 -18.78 -13.69
N LYS A 192 -0.64 -18.49 -14.02
CA LYS A 192 -0.96 -17.52 -15.07
C LYS A 192 -0.87 -16.10 -14.51
N LEU A 193 0.05 -15.32 -15.08
CA LEU A 193 0.25 -13.91 -14.73
C LEU A 193 -0.65 -12.99 -15.55
N ASN A 194 -1.30 -12.05 -14.88
CA ASN A 194 -2.03 -10.96 -15.53
C ASN A 194 -1.29 -9.64 -15.35
N PHE A 195 -1.07 -8.90 -16.45
CA PHE A 195 -0.30 -7.65 -16.45
C PHE A 195 -1.22 -6.45 -16.65
N VAL A 196 -1.24 -5.52 -15.69
CA VAL A 196 -2.02 -4.28 -15.78
C VAL A 196 -1.07 -3.08 -15.73
N PRO A 197 -0.93 -2.30 -16.82
CA PRO A 197 -0.09 -1.11 -16.80
C PRO A 197 -0.73 -0.02 -15.92
N VAL A 198 -0.03 0.40 -14.87
CA VAL A 198 -0.55 1.36 -13.88
C VAL A 198 0.19 2.70 -13.88
N ALA A 199 1.46 2.71 -14.27
CA ALA A 199 2.25 3.94 -14.31
C ALA A 199 3.35 3.91 -15.36
N LYS A 200 3.83 5.11 -15.69
CA LYS A 200 5.03 5.36 -16.48
C LYS A 200 6.08 5.96 -15.55
N GLU A 201 7.12 5.21 -15.26
CA GLU A 201 8.26 5.64 -14.46
C GLU A 201 9.31 6.33 -15.34
N GLY A 202 9.85 7.44 -14.86
CA GLY A 202 10.94 8.14 -15.53
C GLY A 202 12.28 7.83 -14.89
N PHE A 203 13.22 7.29 -15.67
CA PHE A 203 14.60 7.16 -15.20
C PHE A 203 15.35 8.50 -15.37
N VAL A 204 15.79 9.09 -14.26
CA VAL A 204 16.46 10.39 -14.24
C VAL A 204 17.89 10.28 -13.73
N PHE A 205 18.79 11.03 -14.37
CA PHE A 205 20.17 11.19 -13.90
C PHE A 205 20.26 12.49 -13.11
N VAL A 206 20.85 12.41 -11.93
CA VAL A 206 21.03 13.56 -11.05
C VAL A 206 22.53 13.79 -10.86
N VAL A 207 22.93 15.05 -10.90
CA VAL A 207 24.29 15.50 -10.60
C VAL A 207 24.27 16.39 -9.36
N ASN A 208 25.45 16.63 -8.78
CA ASN A 208 25.57 17.58 -7.67
C ASN A 208 25.10 18.98 -8.09
N LYS A 209 24.43 19.71 -7.19
CA LYS A 209 23.94 21.10 -7.40
C LYS A 209 25.00 22.06 -7.97
N ASN A 210 26.26 21.88 -7.61
CA ASN A 210 27.35 22.78 -8.02
C ASN A 210 27.99 22.37 -9.36
N ASN A 211 27.51 21.30 -9.99
CA ASN A 211 27.97 20.89 -11.32
C ASN A 211 27.31 21.81 -12.38
N PRO A 212 28.08 22.55 -13.19
CA PRO A 212 27.53 23.49 -14.17
C PRO A 212 26.95 22.82 -15.43
N VAL A 213 27.03 21.48 -15.55
CA VAL A 213 26.49 20.74 -16.70
C VAL A 213 24.97 20.63 -16.59
N ASP A 214 24.26 21.41 -17.40
CA ASP A 214 22.79 21.47 -17.39
C ASP A 214 22.10 20.33 -18.15
N SER A 215 22.81 19.66 -19.06
CA SER A 215 22.24 18.55 -19.85
C SER A 215 23.30 17.60 -20.36
N LEU A 216 22.93 16.33 -20.46
CA LEU A 216 23.73 15.28 -21.08
C LEU A 216 22.90 14.57 -22.14
N THR A 217 23.55 14.20 -23.23
CA THR A 217 22.96 13.29 -24.22
C THR A 217 22.98 11.85 -23.70
N SER A 218 22.08 11.02 -24.22
CA SER A 218 22.06 9.58 -23.88
C SER A 218 23.37 8.88 -24.23
N GLU A 219 24.07 9.36 -25.27
CA GLU A 219 25.39 8.85 -25.66
C GLU A 219 26.45 9.20 -24.62
N GLN A 220 26.51 10.47 -24.20
CA GLN A 220 27.43 10.89 -23.12
C GLN A 220 27.17 10.13 -21.82
N ILE A 221 25.91 9.87 -21.48
CA ILE A 221 25.57 9.05 -20.29
C ILE A 221 26.13 7.63 -20.43
N ARG A 222 25.96 6.98 -21.59
CA ARG A 222 26.55 5.64 -21.82
C ARG A 222 28.07 5.68 -21.76
N ASP A 223 28.68 6.71 -22.32
CA ASP A 223 30.13 6.86 -22.33
C ASP A 223 30.68 7.15 -20.92
N ILE A 224 29.93 7.84 -20.06
CA ILE A 224 30.23 8.00 -18.63
C ILE A 224 30.20 6.65 -17.91
N TYR A 225 29.11 5.90 -18.03
CA TYR A 225 28.92 4.63 -17.32
C TYR A 225 29.78 3.48 -17.87
N SER A 226 30.27 3.58 -19.11
CA SER A 226 31.27 2.66 -19.68
C SER A 226 32.72 3.06 -19.39
N GLY A 227 32.95 4.23 -18.79
CA GLY A 227 34.28 4.73 -18.45
C GLY A 227 35.06 5.37 -19.61
N LYS A 228 34.41 5.65 -20.75
CA LYS A 228 35.01 6.39 -21.86
C LYS A 228 35.13 7.89 -21.56
N ILE A 229 34.09 8.47 -20.98
CA ILE A 229 34.11 9.83 -20.43
C ILE A 229 34.33 9.71 -18.93
N THR A 230 35.38 10.34 -18.42
CA THR A 230 35.78 10.21 -17.01
C THR A 230 35.94 11.54 -16.29
N ASN A 231 35.84 12.66 -17.01
CA ASN A 231 35.97 14.01 -16.47
C ASN A 231 34.86 14.94 -16.98
N TRP A 232 34.32 15.78 -16.10
CA TRP A 232 33.24 16.72 -16.42
C TRP A 232 33.62 17.72 -17.52
N LYS A 233 34.91 18.05 -17.69
CA LYS A 233 35.35 18.96 -18.77
C LYS A 233 35.08 18.42 -20.18
N GLU A 234 35.00 17.10 -20.34
CA GLU A 234 34.72 16.44 -21.62
C GLU A 234 33.27 16.66 -22.09
N VAL A 235 32.40 17.12 -21.18
CA VAL A 235 30.98 17.40 -21.43
C VAL A 235 30.61 18.84 -21.10
N GLY A 236 31.60 19.74 -21.00
CA GLY A 236 31.40 21.18 -20.79
C GLY A 236 31.31 21.62 -19.33
N GLY A 237 31.72 20.76 -18.38
CA GLY A 237 31.80 21.08 -16.95
C GLY A 237 33.19 21.51 -16.48
N ASN A 238 33.38 21.52 -15.16
CA ASN A 238 34.66 21.81 -14.53
C ASN A 238 35.68 20.69 -14.78
N ASP A 239 36.98 20.98 -14.63
CA ASP A 239 38.02 19.93 -14.63
C ASP A 239 37.95 19.11 -13.33
N ALA A 240 37.06 18.12 -13.32
CA ALA A 240 36.77 17.30 -12.16
C ALA A 240 36.40 15.88 -12.61
N LYS A 241 36.94 14.88 -11.90
CA LYS A 241 36.66 13.47 -12.16
C LYS A 241 35.17 13.16 -11.95
N ILE A 242 34.60 12.35 -12.84
CA ILE A 242 33.24 11.83 -12.71
C ILE A 242 33.28 10.56 -11.84
N ILE A 243 32.35 10.49 -10.88
CA ILE A 243 32.12 9.31 -10.04
C ILE A 243 30.69 8.83 -10.33
N PRO A 244 30.49 7.86 -11.24
CA PRO A 244 29.17 7.34 -11.55
C PRO A 244 28.69 6.40 -10.43
N TYR A 245 27.54 6.72 -9.83
CA TYR A 245 26.90 5.85 -8.85
C TYR A 245 26.00 4.83 -9.55
N GLN A 246 26.11 3.57 -9.12
CA GLN A 246 25.30 2.44 -9.56
C GLN A 246 24.71 1.77 -8.32
N ARG A 247 23.58 1.07 -8.46
CA ARG A 247 23.04 0.26 -7.36
C ARG A 247 24.02 -0.86 -7.06
N ASN A 248 24.42 -1.01 -5.80
CA ASN A 248 25.30 -2.10 -5.37
C ASN A 248 24.66 -3.45 -5.75
N LYS A 249 25.50 -4.41 -6.15
CA LYS A 249 25.09 -5.80 -6.34
C LYS A 249 24.76 -6.45 -5.00
#